data_AF-A0A5J5ETK5-F1
#
_entry.id   AF-A0A5J5ETK5-F1
#
_cell.length_a   1.000
_cell.length_b   1.000
_cell.length_c   1.000
_cell.angle_alpha   90.00
_cell.angle_beta   90.00
_cell.angle_gamma   90.00
#
_symmetry.space_group_name_H-M   'P 1'
#
loop_
_entity.id
_entity.type
_entity.pdbx_description
1 polymer ?
#
loop_
_entity_poly.entity_id
_entity_poly.type
_entity_poly.pdbx_seq_one_letter_code
_entity_poly.pdbx_strand_id
1 'polypeptide(L)'
;MKTFRISNIPTEFTEADLKLLLGGCPDVDSLAPAANAIDAPRKQVALVSFETIPEGFETLRSIKIPKEMLRKAKIEGRRGDLKVDCDFLGLTPLNRESGEIVMDVVAVAGGHAFGAWKAKSADFMWLRDALPEDITGLRVLTYGFNAKLVGSTSFAGIASYATELLEELKGTRDHYAASLFFSVLFPGTMRLKGAT
;
A
#
# COMPACT_ATOMS: atom_id res chain seq x y z
N MET A 1 -5.01 7.97 -14.88
CA MET A 1 -3.96 7.77 -13.86
C MET A 1 -4.16 6.43 -13.15
N LYS A 2 -3.11 5.61 -13.11
CA LYS A 2 -3.13 4.30 -12.44
C LYS A 2 -2.03 4.27 -11.37
N THR A 3 -2.41 3.85 -10.17
CA THR A 3 -1.53 3.75 -9.00
C THR A 3 -0.99 2.33 -8.88
N PHE A 4 0.29 2.21 -8.59
CA PHE A 4 1.02 0.97 -8.34
C PHE A 4 1.62 1.01 -6.93
N ARG A 5 1.75 -0.18 -6.34
CA ARG A 5 2.48 -0.41 -5.11
C ARG A 5 3.87 -0.92 -5.43
N ILE A 6 4.88 -0.29 -4.87
CA ILE A 6 6.27 -0.75 -4.91
C ILE A 6 6.68 -1.17 -3.51
N SER A 7 7.12 -2.40 -3.32
CA SER A 7 7.50 -2.96 -2.03
C SER A 7 8.96 -3.42 -2.02
N ASN A 8 9.48 -3.67 -0.83
CA ASN A 8 10.89 -3.99 -0.56
C ASN A 8 11.87 -2.86 -0.88
N ILE A 9 11.41 -1.62 -0.82
CA ILE A 9 12.26 -0.44 -1.06
C ILE A 9 13.21 -0.28 0.14
N PRO A 10 14.54 -0.22 -0.04
CA PRO A 10 15.46 0.03 1.08
C PRO A 10 15.18 1.38 1.74
N THR A 11 15.39 1.51 3.05
CA THR A 11 15.07 2.73 3.82
C THR A 11 15.90 3.96 3.43
N GLU A 12 17.01 3.74 2.74
CA GLU A 12 17.87 4.78 2.17
C GLU A 12 17.31 5.42 0.88
N PHE A 13 16.27 4.85 0.26
CA PHE A 13 15.71 5.40 -0.98
C PHE A 13 14.79 6.58 -0.67
N THR A 14 14.96 7.64 -1.44
CA THR A 14 14.09 8.82 -1.45
C THR A 14 13.10 8.76 -2.60
N GLU A 15 12.12 9.65 -2.59
CA GLU A 15 11.19 9.83 -3.71
C GLU A 15 11.92 10.22 -5.00
N ALA A 16 13.02 10.98 -4.90
CA ALA A 16 13.83 11.36 -6.05
C ALA A 16 14.51 10.13 -6.68
N ASP A 17 15.00 9.20 -5.86
CA ASP A 17 15.60 7.95 -6.33
C ASP A 17 14.57 7.07 -7.04
N LEU A 18 13.34 7.00 -6.51
CA LEU A 18 12.24 6.28 -7.15
C LEU A 18 11.86 6.91 -8.50
N LYS A 19 11.75 8.24 -8.58
CA LYS A 19 11.46 8.95 -9.85
C LYS A 19 12.56 8.69 -10.89
N LEU A 20 13.82 8.70 -10.47
CA LEU A 20 14.95 8.39 -11.34
C LEU A 20 14.94 6.93 -11.82
N LEU A 21 14.63 6.00 -10.92
CA LEU A 21 14.62 4.56 -11.22
C LEU A 21 13.48 4.17 -12.17
N LEU A 22 12.28 4.70 -11.93
CA LEU A 22 11.08 4.30 -12.66
C LEU A 22 10.98 4.99 -14.03
N GLY A 23 11.61 6.15 -14.20
CA GLY A 23 11.48 6.95 -15.41
C GLY A 23 10.06 7.47 -15.61
N GLY A 24 9.84 8.30 -16.64
CA GLY A 24 8.50 8.80 -16.98
C GLY A 24 7.88 9.81 -15.99
N CYS A 25 8.65 10.27 -14.98
CA CYS A 25 8.25 11.25 -13.96
C CYS A 25 6.93 10.88 -13.25
N PRO A 26 6.89 9.78 -12.49
CA PRO A 26 5.68 9.43 -11.76
C PRO A 26 5.41 10.38 -10.60
N ASP A 27 4.14 10.43 -10.21
CA ASP A 27 3.72 11.01 -8.95
C ASP A 27 3.95 9.98 -7.84
N VAL A 28 4.79 10.34 -6.87
CA VAL A 28 5.04 9.51 -5.68
C VAL A 28 4.05 9.96 -4.63
N ASP A 29 2.91 9.26 -4.57
CA ASP A 29 1.80 9.62 -3.69
C ASP A 29 2.12 9.38 -2.21
N SER A 30 2.98 8.40 -1.94
CA SER A 30 3.40 8.03 -0.58
C SER A 30 4.66 7.18 -0.60
N LEU A 31 5.49 7.33 0.43
CA LEU A 31 6.66 6.50 0.69
C LEU A 31 6.74 6.20 2.19
N ALA A 32 6.19 5.07 2.62
CA ALA A 32 6.01 4.72 4.03
C ALA A 32 6.87 3.51 4.44
N PRO A 33 7.21 3.34 5.73
CA PRO A 33 7.76 2.09 6.24
C PRO A 33 6.86 0.90 5.89
N ALA A 34 7.42 -0.29 5.72
CA ALA A 34 6.61 -1.50 5.52
C ALA A 34 5.67 -1.74 6.71
N ALA A 35 4.49 -2.32 6.45
CA ALA A 35 3.47 -2.50 7.49
C ALA A 35 3.92 -3.45 8.63
N ASN A 36 4.66 -4.50 8.32
CA ASN A 36 5.09 -5.47 9.32
C ASN A 36 6.31 -4.96 10.10
N ALA A 37 6.37 -5.29 11.39
CA ALA A 37 7.40 -4.85 12.32
C ALA A 37 8.82 -5.31 11.94
N ILE A 38 8.96 -6.49 11.35
CA ILE A 38 10.26 -7.07 10.99
C ILE A 38 10.92 -6.30 9.83
N ASP A 39 10.11 -5.85 8.88
CA ASP A 39 10.55 -5.17 7.67
C ASP A 39 10.56 -3.64 7.83
N ALA A 40 9.67 -3.06 8.64
CA ALA A 40 9.55 -1.60 8.80
C ALA A 40 10.89 -0.87 9.04
N PRO A 41 11.85 -1.40 9.83
CA PRO A 41 13.14 -0.72 10.06
C PRO A 41 14.10 -0.75 8.86
N ARG A 42 13.85 -1.61 7.86
CA ARG A 42 14.80 -1.90 6.75
C ARG A 42 14.17 -1.76 5.37
N LYS A 43 12.85 -1.72 5.29
CA LYS A 43 12.09 -1.69 4.05
C LYS A 43 10.95 -0.70 4.12
N GLN A 44 10.63 -0.18 2.96
CA GLN A 44 9.55 0.76 2.70
C GLN A 44 8.66 0.25 1.58
N VAL A 45 7.48 0.84 1.51
CA VAL A 45 6.49 0.67 0.46
C VAL A 45 6.16 2.05 -0.10
N ALA A 46 6.16 2.17 -1.42
CA ALA A 46 5.75 3.38 -2.10
C ALA A 46 4.44 3.15 -2.88
N LEU A 47 3.62 4.18 -2.91
CA LEU A 47 2.50 4.31 -3.82
C LEU A 47 2.90 5.28 -4.91
N VAL A 48 2.81 4.82 -6.15
CA VAL A 48 3.32 5.57 -7.29
C VAL A 48 2.28 5.56 -8.40
N SER A 49 1.90 6.73 -8.86
CA SER A 49 0.88 6.92 -9.88
C SER A 49 1.48 7.43 -11.18
N PHE A 50 0.96 6.90 -12.29
CA PHE A 50 1.37 7.28 -13.63
C PHE A 50 0.18 7.81 -14.41
N GLU A 51 0.37 8.97 -15.05
CA GLU A 51 -0.56 9.47 -16.06
C GLU A 51 -0.53 8.57 -17.30
N THR A 52 0.67 8.31 -17.81
CA THR A 52 0.94 7.33 -18.88
C THR A 52 1.76 6.17 -18.32
N ILE A 53 1.23 4.95 -18.42
CA ILE A 53 1.88 3.75 -17.87
C ILE A 53 3.13 3.42 -18.70
N PRO A 54 4.33 3.30 -18.09
CA PRO A 54 5.53 2.93 -18.82
C PRO A 54 5.45 1.54 -19.43
N GLU A 55 6.15 1.32 -20.54
CA GLU A 55 6.23 0.00 -21.17
C GLU A 55 6.80 -1.04 -20.19
N GLY A 56 6.13 -2.19 -20.07
CA GLY A 56 6.45 -3.21 -19.07
C GLY A 56 5.71 -3.08 -17.73
N PHE A 57 5.01 -1.95 -17.47
CA PHE A 57 4.13 -1.82 -16.29
C PHE A 57 2.72 -2.38 -16.51
N GLU A 58 2.31 -2.57 -17.76
CA GLU A 58 0.96 -3.01 -18.11
C GLU A 58 0.69 -4.50 -17.81
N THR A 59 1.73 -5.33 -17.80
CA THR A 59 1.63 -6.79 -17.58
C THR A 59 1.95 -7.23 -16.14
N LEU A 60 2.16 -6.27 -15.22
CA LEU A 60 2.67 -6.51 -13.88
C LEU A 60 1.65 -7.18 -12.95
N ARG A 61 1.86 -8.46 -12.64
CA ARG A 61 1.31 -9.10 -11.42
C ARG A 61 2.31 -9.11 -10.26
N SER A 62 3.61 -8.99 -10.55
CA SER A 62 4.72 -8.85 -9.60
C SER A 62 6.05 -8.91 -10.39
N ILE A 63 6.61 -7.78 -10.84
CA ILE A 63 7.98 -7.80 -11.38
C ILE A 63 8.98 -7.57 -10.25
N LYS A 64 10.00 -8.44 -10.20
CA LYS A 64 11.27 -8.16 -9.55
C LYS A 64 12.04 -7.23 -10.48
N ILE A 65 12.25 -5.97 -10.10
CA ILE A 65 12.97 -5.02 -10.96
C ILE A 65 14.35 -5.64 -11.28
N PRO A 66 14.70 -5.86 -12.57
CA PRO A 66 15.93 -6.53 -12.94
C PRO A 66 17.15 -5.80 -12.37
N LYS A 67 18.12 -6.57 -11.85
CA LYS A 67 19.36 -6.04 -11.25
C LYS A 67 20.10 -5.06 -12.18
N GLU A 68 19.95 -5.19 -13.49
CA GLU A 68 20.55 -4.29 -14.48
C GLU A 68 19.95 -2.87 -14.47
N MET A 69 18.66 -2.73 -14.17
CA MET A 69 18.02 -1.41 -13.97
C MET A 69 18.49 -0.78 -12.65
N LEU A 70 18.73 -1.60 -11.62
CA LEU A 70 19.34 -1.15 -10.36
C LEU A 70 20.81 -0.75 -10.54
N ARG A 71 21.57 -1.46 -11.37
CA ARG A 71 22.98 -1.16 -11.70
C ARG A 71 23.14 0.18 -12.41
N LYS A 72 22.28 0.51 -13.37
CA LYS A 72 22.31 1.82 -14.05
C LYS A 72 22.09 3.00 -13.10
N ALA A 73 21.34 2.79 -12.01
CA ALA A 73 21.11 3.79 -10.97
C ALA A 73 22.23 3.86 -9.90
N LYS A 74 23.44 3.29 -10.15
CA LYS A 74 24.54 3.20 -9.17
C LYS A 74 24.17 2.47 -7.87
N ILE A 75 23.23 1.53 -7.90
CA ILE A 75 22.80 0.78 -6.71
C ILE A 75 23.65 -0.50 -6.61
N GLU A 76 24.95 -0.34 -6.32
CA GLU A 76 25.82 -1.47 -6.00
C GLU A 76 25.67 -1.86 -4.52
N GLY A 77 24.89 -2.91 -4.30
CA GLY A 77 24.96 -3.68 -3.06
C GLY A 77 23.90 -3.32 -2.04
N ARG A 78 22.72 -3.96 -2.14
CA ARG A 78 21.95 -4.50 -1.02
C ARG A 78 20.88 -5.45 -1.56
N ARG A 79 20.73 -6.60 -0.90
CA ARG A 79 19.85 -7.70 -1.29
C ARG A 79 18.38 -7.31 -1.12
N GLY A 80 17.68 -6.97 -2.19
CA GLY A 80 16.22 -6.84 -2.17
C GLY A 80 15.69 -6.68 -3.59
N ASP A 81 14.99 -7.70 -4.10
CA ASP A 81 14.26 -7.54 -5.35
C ASP A 81 13.06 -6.60 -5.08
N LEU A 82 13.09 -5.38 -5.63
CA LEU A 82 11.94 -4.47 -5.60
C LEU A 82 10.76 -5.16 -6.28
N LYS A 83 9.60 -5.12 -5.64
CA LYS A 83 8.37 -5.72 -6.15
C LYS A 83 7.41 -4.62 -6.57
N VAL A 84 6.90 -4.68 -7.80
CA VAL A 84 5.85 -3.79 -8.29
C VAL A 84 4.58 -4.57 -8.57
N ASP A 85 3.45 -4.14 -8.00
CA ASP A 85 2.13 -4.70 -8.28
C ASP A 85 1.04 -3.62 -8.30
N CYS A 86 -0.12 -3.95 -8.86
CA CYS A 86 -1.31 -3.09 -8.82
C CYS A 86 -2.51 -3.76 -8.17
N ASP A 87 -2.34 -4.94 -7.55
CA ASP A 87 -3.45 -5.70 -6.95
C ASP A 87 -3.59 -5.41 -5.45
N PHE A 88 -2.54 -4.88 -4.81
CA PHE A 88 -2.54 -4.47 -3.40
C PHE A 88 -2.91 -5.61 -2.44
N LEU A 89 -2.44 -6.83 -2.74
CA LEU A 89 -2.63 -8.00 -1.87
C LEU A 89 -1.76 -7.90 -0.61
N GLY A 90 -2.31 -8.23 0.56
CA GLY A 90 -1.71 -8.04 1.87
C GLY A 90 -1.85 -6.61 2.39
N LEU A 91 -1.30 -6.34 3.59
CA LEU A 91 -1.29 -5.00 4.17
C LEU A 91 -0.43 -4.03 3.35
N THR A 92 -0.99 -2.86 3.07
CA THR A 92 -0.31 -1.77 2.36
C THR A 92 -0.48 -0.46 3.14
N PRO A 93 0.61 0.19 3.57
CA PRO A 93 0.54 1.53 4.13
C PRO A 93 0.21 2.54 3.04
N LEU A 94 -0.73 3.44 3.33
CA LEU A 94 -1.23 4.43 2.39
C LEU A 94 -0.56 5.79 2.60
N ASN A 95 -0.22 6.14 3.83
CA ASN A 95 0.42 7.40 4.17
C ASN A 95 1.77 7.15 4.85
N ARG A 96 2.63 8.17 4.82
CA ARG A 96 3.84 8.21 5.64
C ARG A 96 3.55 9.04 6.88
N GLU A 97 3.78 8.48 8.05
CA GLU A 97 3.61 9.21 9.31
C GLU A 97 4.84 10.08 9.59
N SER A 98 4.61 11.33 9.95
CA SER A 98 5.67 12.30 10.27
C SER A 98 5.98 12.38 11.77
N GLY A 99 5.36 11.53 12.60
CA GLY A 99 5.45 11.61 14.07
C GLY A 99 5.02 10.32 14.78
N GLU A 100 4.65 10.43 16.05
CA GLU A 100 4.17 9.31 16.84
C GLU A 100 2.84 8.79 16.27
N ILE A 101 2.78 7.47 16.05
CA ILE A 101 1.57 6.79 15.61
C ILE A 101 0.67 6.60 16.83
N VAL A 102 -0.47 7.28 16.84
CA VAL A 102 -1.45 7.18 17.93
C VAL A 102 -2.50 6.10 17.66
N MET A 103 -2.71 5.76 16.38
CA MET A 103 -3.73 4.81 15.97
C MET A 103 -3.42 4.21 14.59
N ASP A 104 -3.73 2.91 14.46
CA ASP A 104 -3.78 2.20 13.19
C ASP A 104 -5.21 2.13 12.67
N VAL A 105 -5.41 2.47 11.39
CA VAL A 105 -6.67 2.29 10.66
C VAL A 105 -6.43 1.25 9.56
N VAL A 106 -7.17 0.14 9.61
CA VAL A 106 -7.02 -0.95 8.63
C VAL A 106 -8.29 -1.10 7.82
N ALA A 107 -8.26 -0.65 6.57
CA ALA A 107 -9.37 -0.75 5.64
C ALA A 107 -9.32 -2.07 4.86
N VAL A 108 -10.36 -2.89 5.01
CA VAL A 108 -10.49 -4.19 4.33
C VAL A 108 -11.55 -4.08 3.25
N ALA A 109 -11.18 -4.31 2.00
CA ALA A 109 -12.14 -4.29 0.89
C ALA A 109 -12.52 -5.69 0.45
N GLY A 110 -13.80 -5.94 0.18
CA GLY A 110 -14.29 -7.20 -0.45
C GLY A 110 -13.99 -7.31 -1.95
N GLY A 111 -13.07 -6.49 -2.47
CA GLY A 111 -12.72 -6.37 -3.88
C GLY A 111 -11.28 -5.86 -4.02
N HIS A 112 -11.02 -4.99 -4.99
CA HIS A 112 -9.69 -4.40 -5.15
C HIS A 112 -9.38 -3.44 -4.00
N ALA A 113 -8.34 -3.72 -3.20
CA ALA A 113 -8.04 -2.98 -1.98
C ALA A 113 -7.90 -1.47 -2.19
N PHE A 114 -7.07 -1.04 -3.15
CA PHE A 114 -6.96 0.39 -3.45
C PHE A 114 -8.20 0.97 -4.14
N GLY A 115 -8.65 0.32 -5.22
CA GLY A 115 -9.75 0.79 -6.07
C GLY A 115 -11.11 0.88 -5.36
N ALA A 116 -11.37 0.10 -4.31
CA ALA A 116 -12.61 0.16 -3.55
C ALA A 116 -12.84 1.49 -2.83
N TRP A 117 -11.75 2.23 -2.56
CA TRP A 117 -11.75 3.48 -1.82
C TRP A 117 -11.46 4.70 -2.71
N LYS A 118 -11.10 4.46 -3.98
CA LYS A 118 -10.78 5.50 -4.95
C LYS A 118 -12.05 6.05 -5.60
N ALA A 119 -12.11 7.36 -5.77
CA ALA A 119 -13.16 8.02 -6.52
C ALA A 119 -13.16 7.53 -7.98
N LYS A 120 -14.34 7.30 -8.56
CA LYS A 120 -14.47 6.76 -9.92
C LYS A 120 -13.90 7.67 -11.01
N SER A 121 -13.92 8.98 -10.77
CA SER A 121 -13.61 10.02 -11.76
C SER A 121 -12.35 10.84 -11.43
N ALA A 122 -11.61 10.46 -10.38
CA ALA A 122 -10.44 11.22 -9.94
C ALA A 122 -9.35 10.28 -9.42
N ASP A 123 -8.11 10.77 -9.39
CA ASP A 123 -7.00 10.07 -8.72
C ASP A 123 -7.06 10.22 -7.18
N PHE A 124 -8.24 10.47 -6.65
CA PHE A 124 -8.45 10.74 -5.23
C PHE A 124 -8.92 9.47 -4.50
N MET A 125 -8.23 9.12 -3.43
CA MET A 125 -8.52 7.99 -2.56
C MET A 125 -8.57 8.49 -1.12
N TRP A 126 -9.78 8.63 -0.57
CA TRP A 126 -10.02 9.41 0.65
C TRP A 126 -9.26 8.91 1.90
N LEU A 127 -8.94 7.61 1.98
CA LEU A 127 -8.13 7.05 3.07
C LEU A 127 -6.66 7.49 2.99
N ARG A 128 -6.13 7.73 1.79
CA ARG A 128 -4.77 8.23 1.54
C ARG A 128 -4.73 9.76 1.59
N ASP A 129 -5.70 10.40 0.94
CA ASP A 129 -5.61 11.82 0.56
C ASP A 129 -6.32 12.77 1.53
N ALA A 130 -7.31 12.32 2.30
CA ALA A 130 -8.06 13.19 3.23
C ALA A 130 -7.91 12.77 4.68
N LEU A 131 -8.04 11.46 4.97
CA LEU A 131 -8.04 10.96 6.34
C LEU A 131 -6.76 11.33 7.13
N PRO A 132 -5.53 11.25 6.56
CA PRO A 132 -4.33 11.66 7.28
C PRO A 132 -4.19 13.17 7.46
N GLU A 133 -4.86 13.98 6.62
CA GLU A 133 -4.91 15.44 6.77
C GLU A 133 -5.87 15.85 7.89
N ASP A 134 -7.03 15.18 7.96
CA ASP A 134 -8.07 15.45 8.96
C ASP A 134 -7.64 15.01 10.37
N ILE A 135 -6.87 13.93 10.47
CA ILE A 135 -6.45 13.33 11.74
C ILE A 135 -4.96 12.99 11.71
N THR A 136 -4.17 13.79 12.42
CA THR A 136 -2.72 13.56 12.56
C THR A 136 -2.40 12.35 13.43
N GLY A 137 -1.30 11.66 13.13
CA GLY A 137 -0.83 10.50 13.90
C GLY A 137 -1.53 9.18 13.55
N LEU A 138 -2.35 9.18 12.49
CA LEU A 138 -2.91 7.94 11.94
C LEU A 138 -1.89 7.25 11.03
N ARG A 139 -1.76 5.94 11.21
CA ARG A 139 -1.24 5.05 10.17
C ARG A 139 -2.39 4.35 9.48
N VAL A 140 -2.58 4.65 8.21
CA VAL A 140 -3.67 4.11 7.41
C VAL A 140 -3.14 2.99 6.53
N LEU A 141 -3.71 1.80 6.71
CA LEU A 141 -3.40 0.59 5.95
C LEU A 141 -4.63 0.17 5.15
N THR A 142 -4.44 -0.29 3.92
CA THR A 142 -5.45 -1.08 3.21
C THR A 142 -5.01 -2.53 3.13
N TYR A 143 -5.95 -3.45 3.24
CA TYR A 143 -5.73 -4.88 3.09
C TYR A 143 -6.48 -5.43 1.87
N GLY A 144 -5.75 -6.09 0.99
CA GLY A 144 -6.31 -6.82 -0.14
C GLY A 144 -6.11 -8.33 -0.01
N PHE A 145 -7.13 -9.08 -0.39
CA PHE A 145 -7.06 -10.54 -0.51
C PHE A 145 -7.63 -10.98 -1.85
N ASN A 146 -7.27 -12.18 -2.30
CA ASN A 146 -7.71 -12.68 -3.59
C ASN A 146 -9.17 -13.16 -3.55
N ALA A 147 -10.10 -12.21 -3.71
CA ALA A 147 -11.55 -12.48 -3.66
C ALA A 147 -12.06 -13.40 -4.79
N LYS A 148 -11.28 -13.69 -5.85
CA LYS A 148 -11.70 -14.63 -6.91
C LYS A 148 -11.92 -16.05 -6.40
N LEU A 149 -11.32 -16.41 -5.27
CA LEU A 149 -11.53 -17.68 -4.58
C LEU A 149 -12.81 -17.67 -3.72
N VAL A 150 -13.41 -16.51 -3.45
CA VAL A 150 -14.71 -16.39 -2.74
C VAL A 150 -15.87 -16.89 -3.60
N GLY A 151 -15.66 -16.97 -4.93
CA GLY A 151 -16.62 -17.56 -5.87
C GLY A 151 -16.80 -19.08 -5.75
N SER A 152 -15.92 -19.79 -5.03
CA SER A 152 -16.10 -21.23 -4.74
C SER A 152 -16.82 -21.44 -3.41
N THR A 153 -18.06 -20.97 -3.28
CA THR A 153 -19.14 -21.43 -2.37
C THR A 153 -18.80 -21.84 -0.92
N SER A 154 -17.70 -21.40 -0.32
CA SER A 154 -17.19 -21.96 0.94
C SER A 154 -16.94 -20.86 1.97
N PHE A 155 -17.72 -20.89 3.05
CA PHE A 155 -17.47 -20.14 4.28
C PHE A 155 -16.05 -20.36 4.84
N ALA A 156 -15.38 -21.47 4.47
CA ALA A 156 -14.00 -21.75 4.87
C ALA A 156 -13.00 -20.73 4.29
N GLY A 157 -13.30 -20.11 3.15
CA GLY A 157 -12.43 -19.08 2.54
C GLY A 157 -12.41 -17.77 3.32
N ILE A 158 -13.56 -17.33 3.84
CA ILE A 158 -13.63 -16.09 4.64
C ILE A 158 -12.87 -16.27 5.97
N ALA A 159 -13.02 -17.43 6.61
CA ALA A 159 -12.32 -17.75 7.84
C ALA A 159 -10.80 -17.83 7.64
N SER A 160 -10.33 -18.37 6.50
CA SER A 160 -8.89 -18.37 6.18
C SER A 160 -8.36 -16.95 5.96
N TYR A 161 -9.07 -16.10 5.21
CA TYR A 161 -8.65 -14.70 5.03
C TYR A 161 -8.67 -13.89 6.32
N ALA A 162 -9.65 -14.13 7.20
CA ALA A 162 -9.66 -13.52 8.52
C ALA A 162 -8.45 -13.97 9.35
N THR A 163 -8.06 -15.24 9.25
CA THR A 163 -6.87 -15.78 9.93
C THR A 163 -5.58 -15.17 9.37
N GLU A 164 -5.44 -15.13 8.05
CA GLU A 164 -4.29 -14.49 7.37
C GLU A 164 -4.16 -13.01 7.75
N LEU A 165 -5.27 -12.26 7.73
CA LEU A 165 -5.29 -10.86 8.18
C LEU A 165 -4.87 -10.73 9.65
N LEU A 166 -5.37 -11.60 10.54
CA LEU A 166 -4.99 -11.58 11.96
C LEU A 166 -3.50 -11.87 12.15
N GLU A 167 -2.91 -12.76 11.36
CA GLU A 167 -1.47 -13.05 11.39
C GLU A 167 -0.65 -11.85 10.92
N GLU A 168 -1.03 -11.21 9.81
CA GLU A 168 -0.37 -9.99 9.33
C GLU A 168 -0.46 -8.84 10.34
N LEU A 169 -1.61 -8.69 11.00
CA LEU A 169 -1.82 -7.66 12.02
C LEU A 169 -1.06 -7.93 13.31
N LYS A 170 -0.91 -9.19 13.73
CA LYS A 170 0.00 -9.55 14.82
C LYS A 170 1.43 -9.15 14.46
N GLY A 171 1.88 -9.44 13.25
CA GLY A 171 3.19 -9.04 12.76
C GLY A 171 3.38 -7.52 12.65
N THR A 172 2.32 -6.73 12.67
CA THR A 172 2.36 -5.26 12.64
C THR A 172 2.47 -4.65 14.06
N ARG A 173 2.03 -5.38 15.09
CA ARG A 173 1.88 -4.88 16.47
C ARG A 173 3.16 -4.80 17.29
N ASP A 174 4.17 -5.60 16.98
CA ASP A 174 5.36 -5.75 17.85
C ASP A 174 6.24 -4.48 17.94
N HIS A 175 5.92 -3.41 17.20
CA HIS A 175 6.62 -2.12 17.28
C HIS A 175 5.81 -0.93 17.80
N TYR A 176 4.49 -1.04 17.98
CA TYR A 176 3.65 0.12 18.24
C TYR A 176 2.69 -0.15 19.39
N ALA A 177 2.91 0.53 20.52
CA ALA A 177 2.05 0.50 21.71
C ALA A 177 0.66 1.14 21.50
N ALA A 178 0.32 1.48 20.25
CA ALA A 178 -0.91 2.15 19.88
C ALA A 178 -2.08 1.16 19.78
N SER A 179 -3.18 1.51 20.45
CA SER A 179 -4.44 0.76 20.48
C SER A 179 -4.99 0.51 19.08
N LEU A 180 -5.25 -0.75 18.72
CA LEU A 180 -5.91 -1.08 17.46
C LEU A 180 -7.39 -0.73 17.54
N PHE A 181 -7.83 0.16 16.66
CA PHE A 181 -9.23 0.26 16.28
C PHE A 181 -9.42 -0.38 14.90
N PHE A 182 -10.08 -1.53 14.88
CA PHE A 182 -10.55 -2.15 13.64
C PHE A 182 -11.83 -1.46 13.19
N SER A 183 -11.73 -0.61 12.17
CA SER A 183 -12.90 -0.24 11.37
C SER A 183 -12.83 -0.96 10.03
N VAL A 184 -13.49 -2.11 9.95
CA VAL A 184 -13.82 -2.72 8.66
C VAL A 184 -14.87 -1.82 8.01
N LEU A 185 -14.40 -0.81 7.29
CA LEU A 185 -15.25 -0.06 6.40
C LEU A 185 -15.60 -1.00 5.25
N PHE A 186 -16.87 -1.09 4.90
CA PHE A 186 -17.28 -1.60 3.60
C PHE A 186 -17.51 -0.38 2.70
N PRO A 187 -17.19 -0.45 1.39
CA PRO A 187 -17.33 0.68 0.46
C PRO A 187 -18.78 1.17 0.26
N GLY A 188 -19.74 0.76 1.10
CA GLY A 188 -21.16 1.08 0.98
C GLY A 188 -21.67 2.29 1.76
N THR A 189 -20.92 2.95 2.66
CA THR A 189 -21.57 3.87 3.61
C THR A 189 -20.88 5.18 4.01
N MET A 190 -19.67 5.51 3.55
CA MET A 190 -19.06 6.80 3.92
C MET A 190 -19.14 7.81 2.76
N ARG A 191 -20.23 8.58 2.72
CA ARG A 191 -20.27 9.88 2.02
C ARG A 191 -19.84 10.94 3.03
N LEU A 192 -18.66 11.52 2.86
CA LEU A 192 -18.33 12.77 3.53
C LEU A 192 -19.35 13.82 3.05
N LYS A 193 -20.23 14.25 3.95
CA LYS A 193 -21.06 15.44 3.75
C LYS A 193 -20.16 16.65 4.00
N GLY A 194 -19.98 17.47 2.98
CA GLY A 194 -19.50 18.85 3.14
C GLY A 194 -18.14 19.11 2.53
N ALA A 195 -18.15 19.44 1.24
CA ALA A 195 -17.34 20.54 0.75
C ALA A 195 -18.32 21.43 -0.03
N THR A 196 -18.73 22.52 0.61
CA THR A 196 -19.48 23.62 0.00
C THR A 196 -18.62 24.41 -0.95
#